data_AF-A0A6L6PIV3-F1
#
_entry.id   AF-A0A6L6PIV3-F1
#
_cell.length_a   1.000
_cell.length_b   1.000
_cell.length_c   1.000
_cell.angle_alpha   90.00
_cell.angle_beta   90.00
_cell.angle_gamma   90.00
#
_symmetry.space_group_name_H-M   'P 1'
#
loop_
_entity.id
_entity.type
_entity.pdbx_description
1 polymer ?
#
loop_
_entity_poly.entity_id
_entity_poly.type
_entity_poly.pdbx_seq_one_letter_code
_entity_poly.pdbx_strand_id
1 'polypeptide(L)'
;MWIEWYSLNDRIYNLFIDPDWLMHPTELQLIQLARQVGGVAQQAQTAYQQAQAGLQLERLFTLESVATADGTRQALHTVAKLTELHQAHQQMFAKFVPAVMEQLAAAIATLPAEKVHEYQQGLVSTLNRTLAEQAEFYANRDRWIAAVREMFTIVDEHRDVISIEDGQLLFHDDDVIDRYEAAQQVINDIHAYEVAHMQEKMARAAASSAYLAALEKGATQ
;
A
#
# COMPACT_ATOMS: atom_id res chain seq x y z
N MET A 1 5.46 -4.86 7.36
CA MET A 1 4.08 -5.29 7.66
C MET A 1 3.17 -4.37 6.87
N TRP A 2 2.47 -4.87 5.83
CA TRP A 2 1.77 -4.02 4.86
C TRP A 2 0.37 -4.61 4.55
N ILE A 3 -0.66 -4.04 5.17
CA ILE A 3 -2.07 -4.44 5.12
C ILE A 3 -2.84 -3.33 4.40
N GLU A 4 -2.79 -3.28 3.06
CA GLU A 4 -3.44 -2.18 2.30
C GLU A 4 -4.73 -2.58 1.57
N TRP A 5 -5.02 -3.87 1.41
CA TRP A 5 -6.19 -4.33 0.63
C TRP A 5 -7.36 -4.91 1.42
N TYR A 6 -7.24 -5.07 2.74
CA TYR A 6 -8.30 -5.68 3.56
C TYR A 6 -9.55 -4.78 3.70
N SER A 7 -9.42 -3.45 3.58
CA SER A 7 -10.53 -2.53 3.84
C SER A 7 -11.57 -2.43 2.72
N LEU A 8 -11.20 -2.74 1.47
CA LEU A 8 -12.16 -2.77 0.36
C LEU A 8 -13.01 -4.05 0.42
N ASN A 9 -12.39 -5.17 0.78
CA ASN A 9 -13.06 -6.46 0.90
C ASN A 9 -14.05 -6.44 2.08
N ASP A 10 -13.63 -6.01 3.27
CA ASP A 10 -14.52 -5.94 4.45
C ASP A 10 -15.71 -4.99 4.25
N ARG A 11 -15.58 -3.94 3.43
CA ARG A 11 -16.69 -3.00 3.15
C ARG A 11 -17.63 -3.50 2.07
N ILE A 12 -17.12 -4.21 1.05
CA ILE A 12 -17.96 -4.88 0.05
C ILE A 12 -18.73 -6.02 0.72
N TYR A 13 -18.13 -6.80 1.63
CA TYR A 13 -18.84 -7.87 2.35
C TYR A 13 -19.95 -7.34 3.28
N ASN A 14 -19.77 -6.18 3.91
CA ASN A 14 -20.75 -5.60 4.84
C ASN A 14 -21.90 -4.82 4.17
N LEU A 15 -21.87 -4.62 2.85
CA LEU A 15 -22.94 -3.94 2.11
C LEU A 15 -24.14 -4.84 1.78
N PHE A 16 -24.05 -6.16 2.02
CA PHE A 16 -25.00 -7.15 1.46
C PHE A 16 -25.57 -8.14 2.48
N ILE A 17 -25.56 -7.82 3.77
CA ILE A 17 -26.25 -8.63 4.79
C ILE A 17 -27.65 -8.04 5.01
N ASP A 18 -28.56 -8.26 4.06
CA ASP A 18 -30.00 -8.09 4.29
C ASP A 18 -30.70 -9.43 3.95
N PRO A 19 -31.36 -10.12 4.89
CA PRO A 19 -31.72 -11.53 4.70
C PRO A 19 -33.04 -11.80 3.97
N ASP A 20 -33.77 -10.81 3.44
CA ASP A 20 -35.14 -11.08 2.98
C ASP A 20 -35.54 -10.41 1.64
N TRP A 21 -36.13 -11.25 0.77
CA TRP A 21 -36.73 -11.05 -0.57
C TRP A 21 -35.80 -10.99 -1.79
N LEU A 22 -36.06 -11.90 -2.75
CA LEU A 22 -35.42 -12.09 -4.06
C LEU A 22 -34.55 -10.91 -4.55
N MET A 23 -33.24 -11.00 -4.29
CA MET A 23 -32.23 -10.06 -4.78
C MET A 23 -32.38 -9.88 -6.30
N HIS A 24 -32.47 -8.63 -6.78
CA HIS A 24 -32.72 -8.35 -8.19
C HIS A 24 -31.53 -8.89 -9.04
N PRO A 25 -31.76 -9.47 -10.23
CA PRO A 25 -30.68 -10.07 -11.03
C PRO A 25 -29.48 -9.15 -11.29
N THR A 26 -29.72 -7.83 -11.40
CA THR A 26 -28.66 -6.83 -11.62
C THR A 26 -27.86 -6.52 -10.34
N GLU A 27 -28.44 -6.67 -9.15
CA GLU A 27 -27.73 -6.57 -7.88
C GLU A 27 -26.79 -7.77 -7.68
N LEU A 28 -27.27 -8.98 -8.01
CA LEU A 28 -26.44 -10.18 -7.98
C LEU A 28 -25.25 -10.07 -8.95
N GLN A 29 -25.45 -9.50 -10.14
CA GLN A 29 -24.37 -9.22 -11.10
C GLN A 29 -23.34 -8.23 -10.55
N LEU A 30 -23.79 -7.15 -9.88
CA LEU A 30 -22.88 -6.20 -9.24
C LEU A 30 -22.05 -6.86 -8.13
N ILE A 31 -22.65 -7.72 -7.31
CA ILE A 31 -21.95 -8.48 -6.26
C ILE A 31 -20.91 -9.44 -6.87
N GLN A 32 -21.27 -10.15 -7.94
CA GLN A 32 -20.36 -11.07 -8.62
C GLN A 32 -19.17 -10.32 -9.23
N LEU A 33 -19.43 -9.17 -9.87
CA LEU A 33 -18.38 -8.30 -10.39
C LEU A 33 -17.47 -7.79 -9.27
N ALA A 34 -18.03 -7.30 -8.16
CA ALA A 34 -17.26 -6.84 -7.01
C ALA A 34 -16.36 -7.95 -6.41
N ARG A 35 -16.87 -9.18 -6.32
CA ARG A 35 -16.08 -10.35 -5.87
C ARG A 35 -14.96 -10.69 -6.83
N GLN A 36 -15.21 -10.68 -8.13
CA GLN A 36 -14.20 -10.94 -9.15
C GLN A 36 -13.08 -9.90 -9.09
N VAL A 37 -13.44 -8.62 -9.01
CA VAL A 37 -12.51 -7.50 -8.88
C VAL A 37 -11.67 -7.63 -7.60
N GLY A 38 -12.32 -7.88 -6.46
CA GLY A 38 -11.65 -8.09 -5.18
C GLY A 38 -10.67 -9.26 -5.21
N GLY A 39 -11.05 -10.37 -5.85
CA GLY A 39 -10.18 -11.55 -6.02
C GLY A 39 -8.93 -11.26 -6.84
N VAL A 40 -9.06 -10.57 -7.98
CA VAL A 40 -7.91 -10.18 -8.82
C VAL A 40 -6.96 -9.25 -8.06
N ALA A 41 -7.52 -8.26 -7.37
CA ALA A 41 -6.71 -7.33 -6.59
C ALA A 41 -5.98 -8.00 -5.42
N GLN A 42 -6.62 -8.95 -4.74
CA GLN A 42 -5.99 -9.74 -3.68
C GLN A 42 -4.83 -10.60 -4.22
N GLN A 43 -5.01 -11.21 -5.38
CA GLN A 43 -3.95 -11.98 -6.04
C GLN A 43 -2.76 -11.09 -6.42
N ALA A 44 -3.04 -9.92 -7.01
CA ALA A 44 -2.06 -8.90 -7.32
C ALA A 44 -1.24 -8.48 -6.08
N GLN A 45 -1.94 -8.16 -4.99
CA GLN A 45 -1.31 -7.78 -3.72
C GLN A 45 -0.45 -8.90 -3.15
N THR A 46 -0.96 -10.13 -3.16
CA THR A 46 -0.23 -11.31 -2.66
C THR A 46 1.04 -11.55 -3.47
N ALA A 47 0.95 -11.48 -4.80
CA ALA A 47 2.10 -11.64 -5.69
C ALA A 47 3.16 -10.56 -5.43
N TYR A 48 2.74 -9.30 -5.26
CA TYR A 48 3.65 -8.20 -4.91
C TYR A 48 4.35 -8.42 -3.57
N GLN A 49 3.60 -8.81 -2.53
CA GLN A 49 4.16 -9.09 -1.20
C GLN A 49 5.15 -10.26 -1.22
N GLN A 50 4.83 -11.34 -1.95
CA GLN A 50 5.73 -12.49 -2.10
C GLN A 50 7.02 -12.11 -2.84
N ALA A 51 6.90 -11.36 -3.94
CA ALA A 51 8.05 -10.87 -4.68
C ALA A 51 8.92 -9.94 -3.82
N GLN A 52 8.30 -9.05 -3.03
CA GLN A 52 9.01 -8.16 -2.12
C GLN A 52 9.70 -8.92 -0.98
N ALA A 53 9.05 -9.92 -0.39
CA ALA A 53 9.67 -10.79 0.62
C ALA A 53 10.89 -11.54 0.06
N GLY A 54 10.84 -11.94 -1.21
CA GLY A 54 11.98 -12.55 -1.91
C GLY A 54 13.21 -11.63 -2.02
N LEU A 55 13.04 -10.31 -1.91
CA LEU A 55 14.15 -9.36 -1.94
C LEU A 55 14.89 -9.25 -0.61
N GLN A 56 14.33 -9.77 0.50
CA GLN A 56 14.96 -9.78 1.82
C GLN A 56 15.47 -8.38 2.23
N LEU A 57 14.58 -7.39 2.15
CA LEU A 57 14.90 -5.97 2.34
C LEU A 57 15.51 -5.68 3.72
N GLU A 58 15.24 -6.51 4.72
CA GLU A 58 15.87 -6.45 6.04
C GLU A 58 17.41 -6.55 5.99
N ARG A 59 17.96 -7.20 4.95
CA ARG A 59 19.41 -7.33 4.75
C ARG A 59 20.06 -6.04 4.27
N LEU A 60 19.29 -5.10 3.72
CA LEU A 60 19.82 -3.79 3.30
C LEU A 60 20.42 -3.06 4.50
N PHE A 61 19.79 -3.15 5.67
CA PHE A 61 20.16 -2.38 6.85
C PHE A 61 21.14 -3.12 7.78
N THR A 62 22.02 -3.95 7.21
CA THR A 62 23.11 -4.62 7.94
C THR A 62 24.43 -3.90 7.73
N LEU A 63 25.36 -4.08 8.66
CA LEU A 63 26.71 -3.53 8.52
C LEU A 63 27.42 -4.06 7.26
N GLU A 64 27.20 -5.32 6.91
CA GLU A 64 27.78 -5.95 5.71
C GLU A 64 27.44 -5.20 4.42
N SER A 65 26.22 -4.67 4.33
CA SER A 65 25.71 -3.92 3.17
C SER A 65 26.41 -2.58 2.94
N VAL A 66 27.10 -2.04 3.94
CA VAL A 66 27.83 -0.76 3.84
C VAL A 66 29.34 -0.94 3.99
N ALA A 67 29.78 -1.97 4.72
CA ALA A 67 31.18 -2.19 5.06
C ALA A 67 32.07 -2.63 3.91
N THR A 68 31.49 -3.17 2.84
CA THR A 68 32.25 -3.66 1.70
C THR A 68 31.69 -3.10 0.39
N ALA A 69 32.56 -2.93 -0.61
CA ALA A 69 32.16 -2.58 -1.97
C ALA A 69 31.15 -3.59 -2.55
N ASP A 70 31.37 -4.87 -2.30
CA ASP A 70 30.47 -5.92 -2.76
C ASP A 70 29.10 -5.85 -2.07
N GLY A 71 29.08 -5.63 -0.75
CA GLY A 71 27.86 -5.47 0.03
C GLY A 71 27.00 -4.30 -0.47
N THR A 72 27.61 -3.14 -0.70
CA THR A 72 26.87 -1.95 -1.16
C THR A 72 26.39 -2.09 -2.59
N ARG A 73 27.19 -2.68 -3.49
CA ARG A 73 26.74 -3.00 -4.86
C ARG A 73 25.57 -3.99 -4.85
N GLN A 74 25.62 -4.99 -3.98
CA GLN A 74 24.51 -5.93 -3.80
C GLN A 74 23.26 -5.25 -3.21
N ALA A 75 23.41 -4.30 -2.31
CA ALA A 75 22.33 -3.49 -1.77
C ALA A 75 21.68 -2.63 -2.87
N LEU A 76 22.49 -1.90 -3.66
CA LEU A 76 22.03 -1.11 -4.81
C LEU A 76 21.30 -1.97 -5.85
N HIS A 77 21.79 -3.18 -6.12
CA HIS A 77 21.13 -4.13 -7.01
C HIS A 77 19.76 -4.58 -6.47
N THR A 78 19.68 -4.85 -5.17
CA THR A 78 18.41 -5.20 -4.50
C THR A 78 17.41 -4.05 -4.58
N VAL A 79 17.86 -2.80 -4.37
CA VAL A 79 17.04 -1.59 -4.51
C VAL A 79 16.57 -1.38 -5.96
N ALA A 80 17.42 -1.71 -6.95
CA ALA A 80 17.03 -1.69 -8.36
C ALA A 80 15.91 -2.70 -8.67
N LYS A 81 16.04 -3.94 -8.21
CA LYS A 81 14.96 -4.95 -8.33
C LYS A 81 13.66 -4.52 -7.64
N LEU A 82 13.77 -3.88 -6.47
CA LEU A 82 12.61 -3.33 -5.79
C LEU A 82 11.94 -2.22 -6.61
N THR A 83 12.73 -1.38 -7.27
CA THR A 83 12.22 -0.33 -8.17
C THR A 83 11.42 -0.94 -9.32
N GLU A 84 11.98 -1.95 -9.99
CA GLU A 84 11.31 -2.67 -11.09
C GLU A 84 10.00 -3.32 -10.62
N LEU A 85 10.03 -4.02 -9.48
CA LEU A 85 8.85 -4.64 -8.89
C LEU A 85 7.76 -3.61 -8.58
N HIS A 86 8.14 -2.47 -8.00
CA HIS A 86 7.22 -1.41 -7.64
C HIS A 86 6.56 -0.77 -8.87
N GLN A 87 7.36 -0.45 -9.89
CA GLN A 87 6.87 0.09 -11.15
C GLN A 87 5.95 -0.90 -11.88
N ALA A 88 6.27 -2.19 -11.89
CA ALA A 88 5.42 -3.21 -12.48
C ALA A 88 4.04 -3.28 -11.78
N HIS A 89 4.02 -3.23 -10.44
CA HIS A 89 2.78 -3.21 -9.67
C HIS A 89 1.95 -1.95 -9.93
N GLN A 90 2.59 -0.78 -9.95
CA GLN A 90 1.95 0.50 -10.26
C GLN A 90 1.35 0.52 -11.67
N GLN A 91 2.08 0.01 -12.67
CA GLN A 91 1.59 -0.07 -14.05
C GLN A 91 0.41 -1.03 -14.20
N MET A 92 0.44 -2.17 -13.51
CA MET A 92 -0.70 -3.08 -13.47
C MET A 92 -1.92 -2.39 -12.87
N PHE A 93 -1.75 -1.69 -11.75
CA PHE A 93 -2.83 -0.96 -11.10
C PHE A 93 -3.41 0.16 -11.98
N ALA A 94 -2.54 0.94 -12.62
CA ALA A 94 -2.94 2.01 -13.54
C ALA A 94 -3.76 1.51 -14.74
N LYS A 95 -3.55 0.27 -15.18
CA LYS A 95 -4.35 -0.38 -16.24
C LYS A 95 -5.63 -1.01 -15.70
N PHE A 96 -5.56 -1.63 -14.52
CA PHE A 96 -6.65 -2.38 -13.93
C PHE A 96 -7.76 -1.46 -13.40
N VAL A 97 -7.41 -0.39 -12.68
CA VAL A 97 -8.39 0.49 -12.02
C VAL A 97 -9.37 1.11 -13.00
N PRO A 98 -8.96 1.77 -14.11
CA PRO A 98 -9.92 2.39 -15.01
C PRO A 98 -10.91 1.38 -15.60
N ALA A 99 -10.42 0.20 -16.01
CA ALA A 99 -11.26 -0.87 -16.56
C ALA A 99 -12.28 -1.39 -15.53
N VAL A 100 -11.88 -1.51 -14.27
CA VAL A 100 -12.78 -1.91 -13.17
C VAL A 100 -13.80 -0.82 -12.88
N MET A 101 -13.39 0.44 -12.85
CA MET A 101 -14.30 1.56 -12.59
C MET A 101 -15.36 1.70 -13.68
N GLU A 102 -14.97 1.47 -14.94
CA GLU A 102 -15.90 1.44 -16.07
C GLU A 102 -16.94 0.30 -15.94
N GLN A 103 -16.48 -0.91 -15.59
CA GLN A 103 -17.36 -2.06 -15.36
C GLN A 103 -18.31 -1.84 -14.19
N LEU A 104 -17.83 -1.28 -13.07
CA LEU A 104 -18.65 -0.97 -11.90
C LEU A 104 -19.67 0.12 -12.21
N ALA A 105 -19.27 1.20 -12.90
CA ALA A 105 -20.17 2.27 -13.30
C ALA A 105 -21.28 1.75 -14.23
N ALA A 106 -20.93 0.90 -15.20
CA ALA A 106 -21.90 0.26 -16.09
C ALA A 106 -22.88 -0.64 -15.31
N ALA A 107 -22.37 -1.46 -14.38
CA ALA A 107 -23.21 -2.33 -13.55
C ALA A 107 -24.18 -1.51 -12.67
N ILE A 108 -23.70 -0.43 -12.04
CA ILE A 108 -24.54 0.47 -11.22
C ILE A 108 -25.65 1.11 -12.07
N ALA A 109 -25.35 1.52 -13.31
CA ALA A 109 -26.34 2.12 -14.20
C ALA A 109 -27.49 1.18 -14.59
N THR A 110 -27.33 -0.14 -14.39
CA THR A 110 -28.38 -1.14 -14.62
C THR A 110 -29.23 -1.46 -13.39
N LEU A 111 -28.91 -0.87 -12.24
CA LEU A 111 -29.71 -1.04 -11.02
C LEU A 111 -31.04 -0.27 -11.11
N PRO A 112 -32.06 -0.68 -10.33
CA PRO A 112 -33.27 0.13 -10.14
C PRO A 112 -32.92 1.56 -9.67
N ALA A 113 -33.66 2.56 -10.17
CA ALA A 113 -33.33 3.98 -9.97
C ALA A 113 -33.20 4.39 -8.49
N GLU A 114 -34.01 3.79 -7.61
CA GLU A 114 -33.95 3.96 -6.15
C GLU A 114 -32.63 3.48 -5.53
N LYS A 115 -32.01 2.44 -6.10
CA LYS A 115 -30.73 1.88 -5.65
C LYS A 115 -29.53 2.58 -6.26
N VAL A 116 -29.65 3.08 -7.49
CA VAL A 116 -28.58 3.86 -8.15
C VAL A 116 -28.09 5.00 -7.27
N HIS A 117 -29.01 5.75 -6.65
CA HIS A 117 -28.64 6.90 -5.81
C HIS A 117 -27.91 6.49 -4.52
N GLU A 118 -28.37 5.42 -3.87
CA GLU A 118 -27.77 4.84 -2.66
C GLU A 118 -26.33 4.36 -2.94
N TYR A 119 -26.12 3.60 -4.01
CA TYR A 119 -24.80 3.10 -4.40
C TYR A 119 -23.88 4.22 -4.90
N GLN A 120 -24.39 5.21 -5.65
CA GLN A 120 -23.56 6.33 -6.11
C GLN A 120 -23.00 7.17 -4.95
N GLN A 121 -23.78 7.41 -3.88
CA GLN A 121 -23.30 8.21 -2.76
C GLN A 121 -22.26 7.47 -1.89
N GLY A 122 -22.48 6.19 -1.59
CA GLY A 122 -21.61 5.42 -0.70
C GLY A 122 -20.37 4.83 -1.39
N LEU A 123 -20.55 4.27 -2.59
CA LEU A 123 -19.51 3.51 -3.28
C LEU A 123 -18.47 4.44 -3.90
N VAL A 124 -18.89 5.52 -4.59
CA VAL A 124 -17.96 6.44 -5.27
C VAL A 124 -17.03 7.12 -4.26
N SER A 125 -17.58 7.59 -3.13
CA SER A 125 -16.77 8.19 -2.05
C SER A 125 -15.74 7.20 -1.50
N THR A 126 -16.15 5.94 -1.26
CA THR A 126 -15.25 4.89 -0.78
C THR A 126 -14.16 4.56 -1.79
N LEU A 127 -14.51 4.42 -3.08
CA LEU A 127 -13.55 4.12 -4.15
C LEU A 127 -12.55 5.26 -4.34
N ASN A 128 -13.00 6.51 -4.39
CA ASN A 128 -12.11 7.67 -4.52
C ASN A 128 -11.11 7.74 -3.37
N ARG A 129 -11.56 7.50 -2.14
CA ARG A 129 -10.67 7.45 -0.98
C ARG A 129 -9.66 6.31 -1.09
N THR A 130 -10.08 5.09 -1.46
CA THR A 130 -9.14 3.97 -1.63
C THR A 130 -8.12 4.23 -2.75
N LEU A 131 -8.53 4.83 -3.86
CA LEU A 131 -7.62 5.20 -4.94
C LEU A 131 -6.62 6.28 -4.49
N ALA A 132 -7.06 7.25 -3.70
CA ALA A 132 -6.19 8.26 -3.12
C ALA A 132 -5.17 7.64 -2.16
N GLU A 133 -5.60 6.78 -1.25
CA GLU A 133 -4.70 6.04 -0.32
C GLU A 133 -3.67 5.21 -1.11
N GLN A 134 -4.09 4.53 -2.18
CA GLN A 134 -3.19 3.74 -3.00
C GLN A 134 -2.19 4.60 -3.79
N ALA A 135 -2.61 5.75 -4.30
CA ALA A 135 -1.73 6.70 -4.98
C ALA A 135 -0.68 7.28 -4.01
N GLU A 136 -1.11 7.59 -2.80
CA GLU A 136 -0.22 8.06 -1.72
C GLU A 136 0.79 6.98 -1.31
N PHE A 137 0.37 5.71 -1.23
CA PHE A 137 1.30 4.59 -1.05
C PHE A 137 2.38 4.54 -2.13
N TYR A 138 2.01 4.63 -3.41
CA TYR A 138 2.98 4.62 -4.51
C TYR A 138 3.98 5.78 -4.37
N ALA A 139 3.47 6.99 -4.12
CA ALA A 139 4.32 8.17 -3.97
C ALA A 139 5.31 8.05 -2.79
N ASN A 140 4.84 7.58 -1.64
CA ASN A 140 5.70 7.36 -0.47
C ASN A 140 6.72 6.25 -0.73
N ARG A 141 6.32 5.17 -1.43
CA ARG A 141 7.22 4.08 -1.74
C ARG A 141 8.31 4.47 -2.74
N ASP A 142 7.98 5.28 -3.75
CA ASP A 142 8.97 5.85 -4.67
C ASP A 142 9.99 6.72 -3.92
N ARG A 143 9.53 7.59 -3.02
CA ARG A 143 10.42 8.41 -2.17
C ARG A 143 11.32 7.56 -1.28
N TRP A 144 10.78 6.50 -0.68
CA TRP A 144 11.55 5.57 0.15
C TRP A 144 12.64 4.87 -0.69
N ILE A 145 12.28 4.36 -1.88
CA ILE A 145 13.22 3.68 -2.78
C ILE A 145 14.34 4.62 -3.21
N ALA A 146 14.00 5.86 -3.55
CA ALA A 146 14.97 6.89 -3.91
C ALA A 146 15.93 7.21 -2.76
N ALA A 147 15.41 7.40 -1.54
CA ALA A 147 16.22 7.67 -0.36
C ALA A 147 17.18 6.52 -0.02
N VAL A 148 16.70 5.27 -0.04
CA VAL A 148 17.55 4.10 0.23
C VAL A 148 18.63 3.95 -0.85
N ARG A 149 18.28 4.16 -2.13
CA ARG A 149 19.25 4.17 -3.23
C ARG A 149 20.32 5.23 -2.99
N GLU A 150 19.91 6.42 -2.59
CA GLU A 150 20.79 7.55 -2.34
C GLU A 150 21.79 7.24 -1.22
N MET A 151 21.32 6.70 -0.09
CA MET A 151 22.21 6.31 1.02
C MET A 151 23.31 5.33 0.57
N PHE A 152 22.96 4.29 -0.19
CA PHE A 152 23.98 3.35 -0.68
C PHE A 152 24.87 3.94 -1.78
N THR A 153 24.35 4.86 -2.59
CA THR A 153 25.14 5.57 -3.60
C THR A 153 26.20 6.45 -2.94
N ILE A 154 25.83 7.18 -1.88
CA ILE A 154 26.76 7.96 -1.07
C ILE A 154 27.88 7.07 -0.51
N VAL A 155 27.51 5.95 0.11
CA VAL A 155 28.49 4.99 0.66
C VAL A 155 29.39 4.43 -0.44
N ASP A 156 28.87 4.14 -1.64
CA ASP A 156 29.68 3.56 -2.72
C ASP A 156 30.66 4.56 -3.34
N GLU A 157 30.22 5.81 -3.53
CA GLU A 157 30.98 6.88 -4.19
C GLU A 157 32.01 7.54 -3.26
N HIS A 158 31.81 7.54 -1.94
CA HIS A 158 32.59 8.33 -0.98
C HIS A 158 33.30 7.46 0.08
N ARG A 159 33.67 6.22 -0.29
CA ARG A 159 34.33 5.27 0.64
C ARG A 159 35.64 5.77 1.23
N ASP A 160 36.33 6.65 0.55
CA ASP A 160 37.60 7.25 0.98
C ASP A 160 37.43 8.22 2.16
N VAL A 161 36.23 8.78 2.33
CA VAL A 161 35.88 9.69 3.44
C VAL A 161 34.88 9.07 4.42
N ILE A 162 34.67 7.76 4.37
CA ILE A 162 33.80 7.00 5.28
C ILE A 162 34.61 5.89 5.95
N SER A 163 34.66 5.89 7.29
CA SER A 163 35.20 4.78 8.08
C SER A 163 34.11 4.01 8.80
N ILE A 164 34.44 2.81 9.26
CA ILE A 164 33.56 2.00 10.12
C ILE A 164 34.31 1.69 11.41
N GLU A 165 33.77 2.17 12.52
CA GLU A 165 34.33 1.98 13.86
C GLU A 165 33.21 1.57 14.81
N ASP A 166 33.46 0.57 15.65
CA ASP A 166 32.48 0.01 16.60
C ASP A 166 31.11 -0.34 15.98
N GLY A 167 31.11 -0.72 14.70
CA GLY A 167 29.91 -1.07 13.94
C GLY A 167 29.07 0.12 13.48
N GLN A 168 29.61 1.34 13.55
CA GLN A 168 28.98 2.58 13.11
C GLN A 168 29.68 3.13 11.87
N LEU A 169 28.93 3.77 10.99
CA LEU A 169 29.46 4.57 9.88
C LEU A 169 29.91 5.92 10.43
N LEU A 170 31.16 6.28 10.18
CA LEU A 170 31.73 7.59 10.49
C LEU A 170 32.06 8.30 9.19
N PHE A 171 31.52 9.50 9.05
CA PHE A 171 31.74 10.36 7.89
C PHE A 171 32.78 11.42 8.25
N HIS A 172 33.79 11.58 7.40
CA HIS A 172 34.90 12.53 7.59
C HIS A 172 34.76 13.78 6.70
N ASP A 173 33.61 13.92 6.05
CA ASP A 173 33.25 15.02 5.17
C ASP A 173 31.81 15.48 5.49
N ASP A 174 31.67 16.78 5.77
CA ASP A 174 30.41 17.40 6.22
C ASP A 174 29.33 17.36 5.12
N ASP A 175 29.70 17.54 3.85
CA ASP A 175 28.74 17.52 2.74
C ASP A 175 28.18 16.09 2.53
N VAL A 176 29.02 15.08 2.75
CA VAL A 176 28.64 13.66 2.62
C VAL A 176 27.68 13.24 3.72
N ILE A 177 27.94 13.63 4.99
CA ILE A 177 27.03 13.32 6.10
C ILE A 177 25.71 14.06 5.95
N ASP A 178 25.71 15.34 5.59
CA ASP A 178 24.47 16.13 5.40
C ASP A 178 23.57 15.48 4.33
N ARG A 179 24.17 15.01 3.23
CA ARG A 179 23.45 14.32 2.15
C ARG A 179 22.90 12.96 2.63
N TYR A 180 23.67 12.22 3.42
CA TYR A 180 23.25 10.93 3.98
C TYR A 180 22.11 11.11 4.99
N GLU A 181 22.22 12.10 5.89
CA GLU A 181 21.20 12.45 6.87
C GLU A 181 19.89 12.91 6.21
N ALA A 182 19.97 13.70 5.14
CA ALA A 182 18.80 14.10 4.37
C ALA A 182 18.04 12.89 3.79
N ALA A 183 18.77 11.90 3.24
CA ALA A 183 18.17 10.67 2.74
C ALA A 183 17.57 9.82 3.88
N GLN A 184 18.28 9.70 5.01
CA GLN A 184 17.78 9.01 6.19
C GLN A 184 16.51 9.68 6.76
N GLN A 185 16.44 11.01 6.75
CA GLN A 185 15.28 11.75 7.22
C GLN A 185 14.03 11.45 6.37
N VAL A 186 14.17 11.32 5.04
CA VAL A 186 13.05 10.92 4.18
C VAL A 186 12.49 9.55 4.59
N ILE A 187 13.36 8.58 4.92
CA ILE A 187 12.93 7.26 5.38
C ILE A 187 12.18 7.38 6.72
N ASN A 188 12.70 8.18 7.65
CA ASN A 188 12.10 8.39 8.96
C ASN A 188 10.72 9.06 8.86
N ASP A 189 10.58 10.07 8.01
CA ASP A 189 9.31 10.78 7.77
C ASP A 189 8.25 9.84 7.21
N ILE A 190 8.62 9.01 6.24
CA ILE A 190 7.72 8.01 5.64
C ILE A 190 7.31 6.98 6.70
N HIS A 191 8.25 6.49 7.52
CA HIS A 191 7.93 5.57 8.59
C HIS A 191 6.96 6.18 9.63
N ALA A 192 7.21 7.42 10.05
CA ALA A 192 6.33 8.13 10.99
C ALA A 192 4.92 8.31 10.42
N TYR A 193 4.82 8.67 9.14
CA TYR A 193 3.57 8.73 8.41
C TYR A 193 2.85 7.36 8.40
N GLU A 194 3.54 6.28 8.03
CA GLU A 194 2.97 4.92 7.98
C GLU A 194 2.40 4.48 9.33
N VAL A 195 3.14 4.72 10.42
CA VAL A 195 2.71 4.39 11.79
C VAL A 195 1.44 5.18 12.15
N ALA A 196 1.42 6.48 11.90
CA ALA A 196 0.25 7.33 12.18
C ALA A 196 -0.97 6.89 11.35
N HIS A 197 -0.76 6.61 10.07
CA HIS A 197 -1.81 6.17 9.15
C HIS A 197 -2.39 4.81 9.56
N MET A 198 -1.55 3.87 10.02
CA MET A 198 -1.99 2.57 10.54
C MET A 198 -2.82 2.73 11.82
N GLN A 199 -2.41 3.60 12.75
CA GLN A 199 -3.17 3.90 13.97
C GLN A 199 -4.55 4.48 13.63
N GLU A 200 -4.64 5.41 12.69
CA GLU A 200 -5.91 5.96 12.22
C GLU A 200 -6.81 4.88 11.60
N LYS A 201 -6.24 3.96 10.81
CA LYS A 201 -6.97 2.83 10.23
C LYS A 201 -7.52 1.89 11.31
N MET A 202 -6.71 1.55 12.32
CA MET A 202 -7.14 0.70 13.44
C MET A 202 -8.26 1.37 14.25
N ALA A 203 -8.15 2.67 14.52
CA ALA A 203 -9.20 3.42 15.23
C ALA A 203 -10.52 3.43 14.44
N ARG A 204 -10.47 3.65 13.12
CA ARG A 204 -11.65 3.60 12.25
C ARG A 204 -12.27 2.21 12.18
N ALA A 205 -11.46 1.15 12.12
CA ALA A 205 -11.93 -0.23 12.16
C ALA A 205 -12.63 -0.53 13.49
N ALA A 206 -12.02 -0.18 14.62
CA ALA A 206 -12.59 -0.36 15.95
C ALA A 206 -13.93 0.38 16.12
N ALA A 207 -14.01 1.63 15.66
CA ALA A 207 -15.25 2.41 15.68
C ALA A 207 -16.36 1.77 14.82
N SER A 208 -15.99 1.25 13.64
CA SER A 208 -16.93 0.55 12.75
C SER A 208 -17.44 -0.76 13.37
N SER A 209 -16.56 -1.56 13.98
CA SER A 209 -16.95 -2.79 14.69
C SER A 209 -17.82 -2.50 15.91
N ALA A 210 -17.54 -1.45 16.68
CA ALA A 210 -18.36 -1.05 17.82
C ALA A 210 -19.77 -0.62 17.39
N TYR A 211 -19.88 0.08 16.25
CA TYR A 211 -21.16 0.47 15.66
C TYR A 211 -21.98 -0.75 15.19
N LEU A 212 -21.36 -1.69 14.47
CA LEU A 212 -22.01 -2.94 14.05
C LEU A 212 -22.51 -3.76 15.25
N ALA A 213 -21.68 -3.92 16.28
CA ALA A 213 -22.06 -4.63 17.50
C ALA A 213 -23.22 -3.94 18.27
N ALA A 214 -23.34 -2.61 18.17
CA ALA A 214 -24.46 -1.88 18.75
C ALA A 214 -25.76 -2.09 17.95
N LEU A 215 -25.67 -2.13 16.62
CA LEU A 215 -26.81 -2.43 15.74
C LEU A 215 -27.34 -3.85 15.94
N GLU A 216 -26.46 -4.85 16.04
CA GLU A 216 -26.85 -6.25 16.30
C GLU A 216 -27.57 -6.42 17.64
N LYS A 217 -27.17 -5.66 18.67
CA LYS A 217 -27.83 -5.63 19.98
C LYS A 217 -29.15 -4.87 19.98
N GLY A 218 -29.31 -3.88 19.08
CA GLY A 218 -30.54 -3.12 18.92
C GLY A 218 -31.60 -3.84 18.07
N ALA A 219 -31.18 -4.67 17.11
CA ALA A 219 -32.08 -5.47 16.26
C ALA A 219 -32.63 -6.74 16.95
N THR A 220 -32.15 -7.06 18.15
CA THR A 220 -32.58 -8.21 18.96
C THR A 220 -33.55 -7.83 20.09
N GLN A 221 -34.05 -6.59 20.13
CA GLN A 221 -35.13 -6.11 21.01
C GLN A 221 -36.42 -5.88 20.22
#